data_AF-A0A0B2UMK0-F1
#
_entry.id   AF-A0A0B2UMK0-F1
#
_cell.length_a   1.000
_cell.length_b   1.000
_cell.length_c   1.000
_cell.angle_alpha   90.00
_cell.angle_beta   90.00
_cell.angle_gamma   90.00
#
_symmetry.space_group_name_H-M   'P 1'
#
loop_
_entity.id
_entity.type
_entity.pdbx_description
1 polymer ?
#
loop_
_entity_poly.entity_id
_entity_poly.type
_entity_poly.pdbx_seq_one_letter_code
_entity_poly.pdbx_strand_id
1 'polypeptide(L)'
;MDHFSHASPKSFDLGKKGFLRYEEYKGYCLSIFKQPLDKNNIGDRISFDQIRFTEGEAHIDAVFEFFSQGQQHISLQTLRDAVSKLDLNITDPEMEGMIDLLSVNGLISKNEFSHAFG
;
A
#
# COMPACT_ATOMS: atom_id res chain seq x y z
N MET A 1 14.79 -18.82 -0.26
CA MET A 1 13.78 -19.51 0.57
C MET A 1 13.14 -18.41 1.37
N ASP A 2 12.12 -17.78 0.80
CA ASP A 2 11.57 -16.54 1.34
C ASP A 2 10.51 -16.86 2.38
N HIS A 3 10.85 -16.62 3.65
CA HIS A 3 9.97 -16.76 4.80
C HIS A 3 9.17 -15.46 5.04
N PHE A 4 8.40 -15.02 4.04
CA PHE A 4 7.31 -14.07 4.32
C PHE A 4 6.07 -14.89 4.67
N SER A 5 5.83 -15.05 5.98
CA SER A 5 4.54 -15.54 6.48
C SER A 5 3.46 -14.58 6.01
N HIS A 6 2.78 -14.91 4.89
CA HIS A 6 1.63 -14.13 4.43
C HIS A 6 0.66 -13.97 5.59
N ALA A 7 0.31 -12.72 5.91
CA ALA A 7 -0.64 -12.46 6.98
C ALA A 7 -1.93 -13.24 6.69
N SER A 8 -2.59 -13.74 7.75
CA SER A 8 -3.89 -14.37 7.61
C SER A 8 -4.97 -13.29 7.57
N PRO A 9 -6.02 -13.39 6.73
CA PRO A 9 -7.15 -12.48 6.79
C PRO A 9 -7.76 -12.37 8.18
N LYS A 10 -7.77 -13.47 8.94
CA LYS A 10 -8.30 -13.51 10.30
C LYS A 10 -7.58 -12.56 11.26
N SER A 11 -6.32 -12.23 10.99
CA SER A 11 -5.55 -11.27 11.79
C SER A 11 -6.09 -9.84 11.68
N PHE A 12 -6.90 -9.54 10.66
CA PHE A 12 -7.49 -8.23 10.40
C PHE A 12 -8.98 -8.15 10.81
N ASP A 13 -9.58 -9.23 11.35
CA ASP A 13 -10.96 -9.20 11.85
C ASP A 13 -11.02 -8.56 13.25
N LEU A 14 -11.00 -7.23 13.29
CA LEU A 14 -11.05 -6.47 14.53
C LEU A 14 -12.44 -6.63 15.16
N GLY A 15 -12.48 -7.29 16.33
CA GLY A 15 -13.74 -7.60 17.01
C GLY A 15 -14.32 -8.98 16.69
N LYS A 16 -13.57 -9.86 16.01
CA LYS A 16 -13.90 -11.30 15.88
C LYS A 16 -15.29 -11.57 15.28
N LYS A 17 -15.64 -10.85 14.23
CA LYS A 17 -16.95 -10.86 13.58
C LYS A 17 -17.15 -12.05 12.63
N GLY A 18 -16.06 -12.72 12.25
CA GLY A 18 -16.05 -13.79 11.26
C GLY A 18 -16.02 -13.31 9.81
N PHE A 19 -15.74 -12.01 9.59
CA PHE A 19 -15.63 -11.38 8.27
C PHE A 19 -14.80 -10.09 8.38
N LEU A 20 -14.30 -9.58 7.25
CA LEU A 20 -13.64 -8.28 7.16
C LEU A 20 -14.63 -7.21 6.68
N ARG A 21 -14.61 -6.05 7.32
CA ARG A 21 -15.15 -4.81 6.76
C ARG A 21 -14.22 -4.30 5.66
N TYR A 22 -14.71 -3.40 4.80
CA TYR A 22 -13.91 -2.91 3.67
C TYR A 22 -12.54 -2.33 4.08
N GLU A 23 -12.47 -1.55 5.17
CA GLU A 23 -11.18 -1.02 5.65
C GLU A 23 -10.25 -2.09 6.21
N GLU A 24 -10.79 -3.13 6.86
CA GLU A 24 -10.01 -4.27 7.35
C GLU A 24 -9.48 -5.11 6.18
N TYR A 25 -10.30 -5.28 5.14
CA TYR A 25 -9.93 -5.91 3.88
C TYR A 25 -8.84 -5.13 3.13
N LYS A 26 -8.91 -3.80 3.08
CA LYS A 26 -7.84 -2.95 2.53
C LYS A 26 -6.54 -3.17 3.29
N GLY A 27 -6.58 -3.12 4.62
CA GLY A 27 -5.41 -3.39 5.46
C GLY A 27 -4.81 -4.76 5.18
N TYR A 28 -5.66 -5.78 5.07
CA TYR A 28 -5.24 -7.13 4.70
C TYR A 28 -4.54 -7.18 3.33
N CYS A 29 -5.17 -6.63 2.28
CA CYS A 29 -4.61 -6.63 0.93
C CYS A 29 -3.25 -5.93 0.88
N LEU A 30 -3.13 -4.77 1.52
CA LEU A 30 -1.87 -4.03 1.60
C LEU A 30 -0.78 -4.82 2.33
N SER A 31 -1.12 -5.56 3.39
CA SER A 31 -0.16 -6.39 4.13
C SER A 31 0.42 -7.56 3.32
N ILE A 32 -0.25 -7.96 2.24
CA ILE A 32 0.21 -8.99 1.31
C ILE A 32 0.59 -8.42 -0.06
N PHE A 33 0.79 -7.10 -0.13
CA PHE A 33 1.17 -6.39 -1.36
C PHE A 33 0.21 -6.65 -2.54
N LYS A 34 -1.09 -6.73 -2.24
CA LYS A 34 -2.16 -6.86 -3.24
C LYS A 34 -3.01 -5.60 -3.28
N GLN A 35 -3.47 -5.25 -4.47
CA GLN A 35 -4.38 -4.13 -4.65
C GLN A 35 -5.83 -4.57 -4.31
N PRO A 36 -6.50 -3.89 -3.36
CA PRO A 36 -7.89 -4.20 -3.05
C PRO A 36 -8.79 -3.85 -4.23
N LEU A 37 -9.84 -4.67 -4.44
CA LEU A 37 -10.96 -4.34 -5.31
C LEU A 37 -11.75 -3.17 -4.72
N ASP A 38 -12.35 -2.36 -5.58
CA ASP A 38 -13.21 -1.26 -5.15
C ASP A 38 -14.37 -1.73 -4.26
N LYS A 39 -14.76 -0.90 -3.29
CA LYS A 39 -15.88 -1.18 -2.38
C LYS A 39 -17.18 -1.52 -3.10
N ASN A 40 -17.42 -0.89 -4.25
CA ASN A 40 -18.60 -1.14 -5.07
C ASN A 40 -18.60 -2.55 -5.70
N ASN A 41 -17.42 -3.16 -5.89
CA ASN A 41 -17.26 -4.46 -6.51
C ASN A 41 -17.24 -5.61 -5.49
N ILE A 42 -16.71 -5.39 -4.28
CA ILE A 42 -16.55 -6.42 -3.25
C ILE A 42 -17.50 -6.28 -2.05
N GLY A 43 -18.11 -5.10 -1.86
CA GLY A 43 -19.00 -4.78 -0.74
C GLY A 43 -18.26 -4.43 0.56
N ASP A 44 -19.05 -4.15 1.62
CA ASP A 44 -18.52 -3.79 2.95
C ASP A 44 -18.38 -4.99 3.90
N ARG A 45 -18.83 -6.17 3.51
CA ARG A 45 -18.77 -7.39 4.33
C ARG A 45 -18.15 -8.50 3.49
N ILE A 46 -16.88 -8.80 3.74
CA ILE A 46 -16.08 -9.74 2.97
C ILE A 46 -15.79 -10.99 3.82
N SER A 47 -16.32 -12.14 3.42
CA SER A 47 -16.01 -13.43 4.05
C SER A 47 -14.58 -13.87 3.73
N PHE A 48 -13.91 -14.56 4.65
CA PHE A 48 -12.48 -14.92 4.48
C PHE A 48 -12.20 -15.80 3.25
N ASP A 49 -13.16 -16.64 2.85
CA ASP A 49 -13.12 -17.52 1.68
C ASP A 49 -13.47 -16.79 0.36
N GLN A 50 -14.01 -15.58 0.45
CA GLN A 50 -14.43 -14.76 -0.69
C GLN A 50 -13.45 -13.63 -1.00
N ILE A 51 -12.32 -13.58 -0.30
CA ILE A 51 -11.30 -12.56 -0.51
C ILE A 51 -10.75 -12.70 -1.92
N ARG A 52 -10.83 -11.60 -2.65
CA ARG A 52 -10.27 -11.41 -3.98
C ARG A 52 -9.57 -10.06 -3.98
N PHE A 53 -8.61 -9.90 -4.86
CA PHE A 53 -7.89 -8.66 -5.11
C PHE A 53 -7.66 -8.57 -6.61
N THR A 54 -7.25 -7.40 -7.09
CA THR A 54 -6.94 -7.23 -8.51
C THR A 54 -5.83 -8.20 -8.91
N GLU A 55 -6.05 -8.98 -9.97
CA GLU A 55 -5.02 -9.85 -10.52
C GLU A 55 -4.04 -9.04 -11.38
N GLY A 56 -2.76 -9.11 -11.01
CA GLY A 56 -1.67 -8.35 -11.61
C GLY A 56 -0.54 -8.20 -10.60
N GLU A 57 0.70 -8.05 -11.07
CA GLU A 57 1.72 -7.43 -10.24
C GLU A 57 1.17 -6.06 -9.83
N ALA A 58 1.34 -5.67 -8.56
CA ALA A 58 1.15 -4.27 -8.21
C ALA A 58 1.92 -3.49 -9.27
N HIS A 59 1.28 -2.54 -9.94
CA HIS A 59 1.97 -1.72 -10.93
C HIS A 59 2.92 -0.79 -10.17
N ILE A 60 3.99 -1.34 -9.62
CA ILE A 60 5.01 -0.66 -8.83
C ILE A 60 5.53 0.51 -9.65
N ASP A 61 5.61 0.33 -10.96
CA ASP A 61 5.89 1.39 -11.92
C ASP A 61 4.86 2.52 -11.86
N ALA A 62 3.55 2.22 -11.90
CA ALA A 62 2.51 3.23 -11.81
C ALA A 62 2.44 3.89 -10.42
N VAL A 63 2.72 3.13 -9.35
CA VAL A 63 2.79 3.64 -7.98
C VAL A 63 4.01 4.55 -7.80
N PHE A 64 5.15 4.16 -8.36
CA PHE A 64 6.34 4.99 -8.39
C PHE A 64 6.11 6.26 -9.21
N GLU A 65 5.49 6.16 -10.39
CA GLU A 65 5.12 7.31 -11.21
C GLU A 65 4.17 8.26 -10.46
N PHE A 66 3.23 7.70 -9.71
CA PHE A 66 2.35 8.49 -8.86
C PHE A 66 3.14 9.24 -7.77
N PHE A 67 3.98 8.57 -6.99
CA PHE A 67 4.72 9.25 -5.89
C PHE A 67 5.87 10.15 -6.36
N SER A 68 6.46 9.85 -7.51
CA SER A 68 7.50 10.70 -8.14
C SER A 68 6.90 11.89 -8.89
N GLN A 69 5.58 11.90 -9.11
CA GLN A 69 4.90 12.94 -9.91
C GLN A 69 5.54 13.10 -11.30
N GLY A 70 5.97 11.99 -11.91
CA GLY A 70 6.65 11.96 -13.20
C GLY A 70 8.13 12.38 -13.17
N GLN A 71 8.71 12.58 -11.99
CA GLN A 71 10.14 12.82 -11.84
C GLN A 71 10.93 11.50 -11.78
N GLN A 72 12.26 11.58 -11.85
CA GLN A 72 13.11 10.38 -11.79
C GLN A 72 13.19 9.74 -10.39
N HIS A 73 12.79 10.46 -9.35
CA HIS A 73 12.91 10.04 -7.95
C HIS A 73 11.68 10.47 -7.16
N ILE A 74 11.38 9.75 -6.08
CA ILE A 74 10.45 10.21 -5.05
C ILE A 74 11.26 11.04 -4.05
N SER A 75 10.89 12.31 -3.93
CA SER A 75 11.39 13.22 -2.89
C SER A 75 10.29 13.50 -1.88
N LEU A 76 10.63 14.13 -0.75
CA LEU A 76 9.63 14.59 0.22
C LEU A 76 8.56 15.49 -0.45
N GLN A 77 8.98 16.35 -1.38
CA GLN A 77 8.06 17.25 -2.08
C GLN A 77 7.10 16.47 -2.99
N THR A 78 7.62 15.56 -3.82
CA THR A 78 6.75 14.79 -4.73
C THR A 78 5.82 13.85 -3.96
N LEU A 79 6.30 13.30 -2.83
CA LEU A 79 5.50 12.50 -1.91
C LEU A 79 4.38 13.34 -1.29
N ARG A 80 4.68 14.55 -0.80
CA ARG A 80 3.69 15.49 -0.27
C ARG A 80 2.63 15.82 -1.32
N ASP A 81 3.05 16.14 -2.54
CA ASP A 81 2.14 16.48 -3.63
C ASP A 81 1.25 15.28 -4.02
N ALA A 82 1.82 14.07 -4.06
CA ALA A 82 1.08 12.84 -4.32
C ALA A 82 0.06 12.52 -3.21
N VAL A 83 0.48 12.59 -1.95
CA VAL A 83 -0.37 12.32 -0.78
C VAL A 83 -1.48 13.36 -0.64
N SER A 84 -1.24 14.62 -1.01
CA SER A 84 -2.28 15.68 -1.01
C SER A 84 -3.48 15.37 -1.93
N LYS A 85 -3.27 14.51 -2.94
CA LYS A 85 -4.32 14.04 -3.85
C LYS A 85 -5.11 12.88 -3.28
N LEU A 86 -4.61 12.28 -2.20
CA LEU A 86 -5.27 11.23 -1.46
C LEU A 86 -6.01 11.88 -0.29
N ASP A 87 -7.22 11.40 0.01
CA ASP A 87 -7.96 11.82 1.20
C ASP A 87 -7.36 11.15 2.46
N LEU A 88 -6.06 11.36 2.67
CA LEU A 88 -5.25 10.80 3.73
C LEU A 88 -4.60 11.94 4.50
N ASN A 89 -4.73 11.89 5.83
CA ASN A 89 -4.11 12.87 6.71
C ASN A 89 -2.76 12.35 7.21
N ILE A 90 -1.73 12.47 6.37
CA ILE A 90 -0.34 12.11 6.71
C ILE A 90 0.43 13.41 6.92
N THR A 91 1.15 13.51 8.04
CA THR A 91 1.94 14.68 8.40
C THR A 91 3.31 14.68 7.73
N ASP A 92 3.91 15.86 7.60
CA ASP A 92 5.26 16.01 7.06
C ASP A 92 6.31 15.14 7.77
N PRO A 93 6.37 15.06 9.12
CA PRO A 93 7.31 14.17 9.81
C PRO A 93 7.11 12.68 9.52
N GLU A 94 5.86 12.25 9.29
CA GLU A 94 5.56 10.87 8.91
C GLU A 94 6.08 10.59 7.48
N MET A 95 5.91 11.53 6.56
CA MET A 95 6.43 11.43 5.19
C MET A 95 7.97 11.47 5.14
N GLU A 96 8.61 12.29 5.98
CA GLU A 96 10.07 12.29 6.17
C GLU A 96 10.54 10.92 6.65
N GLY A 97 9.87 10.35 7.66
CA GLY A 97 10.16 8.99 8.13
C GLY A 97 10.03 7.93 7.04
N MET A 98 9.05 8.06 6.13
CA MET A 98 8.91 7.15 4.98
C MET A 98 10.07 7.27 3.98
N ILE A 99 10.57 8.49 3.74
CA ILE A 99 11.73 8.73 2.86
C ILE A 99 13.01 8.17 3.49
N ASP A 100 13.21 8.39 4.80
CA ASP A 100 14.40 7.95 5.53
C ASP A 100 14.50 6.43 5.65
N LEU A 101 13.35 5.74 5.65
CA LEU A 101 13.31 4.26 5.68
C LEU A 101 13.79 3.62 4.37
N LEU A 102 13.70 4.35 3.25
CA LEU A 102 13.88 3.79 1.90
C LEU A 102 15.04 4.42 1.13
N SER A 103 15.51 5.61 1.55
CA SER A 103 16.58 6.34 0.86
C SER A 103 17.76 6.62 1.78
N VAL A 104 18.96 6.58 1.21
CA VAL A 104 20.20 6.96 1.91
C VAL A 104 20.48 8.47 1.82
N ASN A 105 19.89 9.16 0.83
CA ASN A 105 20.19 10.55 0.48
C ASN A 105 18.93 11.45 0.42
N GLY A 106 17.78 10.99 0.90
CA GLY A 106 16.52 11.73 0.85
C GLY A 106 15.77 11.65 -0.49
N LEU A 107 16.24 10.82 -1.43
CA LEU A 107 15.62 10.57 -2.73
C LEU A 107 15.49 9.06 -2.96
N ILE A 108 14.28 8.58 -3.19
CA ILE A 108 14.05 7.17 -3.50
C ILE A 108 14.05 7.00 -5.02
N SER A 109 15.04 6.28 -5.54
CA SER A 109 15.10 5.88 -6.95
C SER A 109 14.09 4.77 -7.27
N LYS A 110 13.79 4.58 -8.55
CA LYS A 110 12.94 3.47 -9.01
C LYS A 110 13.49 2.11 -8.56
N ASN A 111 14.81 1.92 -8.58
CA ASN A 111 15.43 0.67 -8.14
C ASN A 111 15.25 0.43 -6.64
N GLU A 112 15.46 1.44 -5.79
CA GLU A 112 15.24 1.33 -4.35
C GLU A 112 13.77 1.05 -4.04
N PHE A 113 12.87 1.73 -4.74
CA PHE A 113 11.43 1.53 -4.61
C PHE A 113 11.01 0.12 -5.04
N SER A 114 11.44 -0.34 -6.21
CA SER A 114 11.15 -1.68 -6.70
C SER A 114 11.77 -2.77 -5.83
N HIS A 115 12.96 -2.56 -5.27
CA HIS A 115 13.56 -3.53 -4.34
C HIS A 115 12.79 -3.64 -3.02
N ALA A 116 12.21 -2.54 -2.55
CA ALA A 116 11.44 -2.52 -1.31
C ALA A 116 10.02 -3.10 -1.47
N PHE A 117 9.43 -3.01 -2.67
CA PHE A 117 8.00 -3.29 -2.89
C PHE A 117 7.67 -4.30 -3.98
N GLY A 118 8.65 -4.80 -4.75
CA GLY A 118 8.49 -5.79 -5.83
C GLY A 118 9.10 -7.14 -5.53
#